data_AF-A0A836UG49-F1
#
_entry.id   AF-A0A836UG49-F1
#
_cell.length_a   1.000
_cell.length_b   1.000
_cell.length_c   1.000
_cell.angle_alpha   90.00
_cell.angle_beta   90.00
_cell.angle_gamma   90.00
#
_symmetry.space_group_name_H-M   'P 1'
#
loop_
_entity.id
_entity.type
_entity.pdbx_description
1 polymer ?
#
loop_
_entity_poly.entity_id
_entity_poly.type
_entity_poly.pdbx_seq_one_letter_code
_entity_poly.pdbx_strand_id
1 'polypeptide(L)'
;MESLINIGIILTYLMVGFATLTAIGFGIKKMMQKTNNTKKTLYTIGGLVVILIFSYLIASDEVLGSYEKYEITASTAKKVGMGLTTFYVLGIGAIGAVLYAELSKAFSK
;
A
#
# COMPACT_ATOMS: atom_id res chain seq x y z
N MET A 1 -32.49 -24.04 -15.48
CA MET A 1 -32.24 -22.71 -14.85
C MET A 1 -30.88 -22.65 -14.17
N GLU A 2 -30.50 -23.63 -13.34
CA GLU A 2 -29.19 -23.62 -12.65
C GLU A 2 -27.96 -23.60 -13.58
N SER A 3 -28.00 -24.31 -14.71
CA SER A 3 -26.89 -24.34 -15.68
C SER A 3 -26.61 -22.96 -16.33
N LEU A 4 -27.66 -22.20 -16.66
CA LEU A 4 -27.51 -20.86 -17.24
C LEU A 4 -26.97 -19.85 -16.22
N ILE A 5 -27.38 -19.97 -14.97
CA ILE A 5 -26.88 -19.12 -13.87
C ILE A 5 -25.39 -19.40 -13.64
N ASN A 6 -24.97 -20.66 -13.58
CA ASN A 6 -23.55 -21.01 -13.43
C ASN A 6 -22.69 -20.50 -14.59
N ILE A 7 -23.18 -20.61 -15.83
CA ILE A 7 -22.49 -20.05 -17.01
C ILE A 7 -22.36 -18.53 -16.91
N GLY A 8 -23.42 -17.82 -16.50
CA GLY A 8 -23.39 -16.36 -16.33
C GLY A 8 -22.43 -15.90 -15.24
N ILE A 9 -22.34 -16.63 -14.13
CA ILE A 9 -21.40 -16.36 -13.05
C ILE A 9 -19.94 -16.58 -13.51
N ILE A 10 -19.65 -17.71 -14.18
CA ILE A 10 -18.31 -18.00 -14.70
C ILE A 10 -17.89 -16.93 -15.71
N LEU A 11 -18.78 -16.54 -16.63
CA LEU A 11 -18.50 -15.50 -17.61
C LEU A 11 -18.20 -14.16 -16.93
N THR A 12 -18.96 -13.81 -15.90
CA THR A 12 -18.75 -12.58 -15.12
C THR A 12 -17.37 -12.58 -14.46
N TYR A 13 -16.96 -13.68 -13.82
CA TYR A 13 -15.62 -13.79 -13.23
C TYR A 13 -14.52 -13.64 -14.28
N LEU A 14 -14.73 -14.22 -15.47
CA LEU A 14 -13.77 -14.14 -16.57
C LEU A 14 -13.66 -12.70 -17.10
N MET A 15 -14.79 -12.02 -17.28
CA MET A 15 -14.85 -10.63 -17.70
C MET A 15 -14.23 -9.68 -16.66
N VAL A 16 -14.53 -9.87 -15.37
CA VAL A 16 -13.94 -9.06 -14.28
C VAL A 16 -12.44 -9.31 -14.18
N GLY A 17 -12.00 -10.57 -14.28
CA GLY A 17 -10.59 -10.92 -14.32
C GLY A 17 -9.87 -10.25 -15.48
N PHE A 18 -10.42 -10.33 -16.68
CA PHE A 18 -9.85 -9.69 -17.88
C PHE A 18 -9.86 -8.17 -17.78
N ALA A 19 -10.95 -7.55 -17.31
CA ALA A 19 -11.04 -6.12 -17.08
C ALA A 19 -10.00 -5.64 -16.08
N THR A 20 -9.79 -6.39 -14.99
CA THR A 20 -8.77 -6.10 -13.98
C THR A 20 -7.37 -6.16 -14.57
N LEU A 21 -7.06 -7.24 -15.30
CA LEU A 21 -5.75 -7.41 -15.95
C LEU A 21 -5.47 -6.31 -16.97
N THR A 22 -6.45 -5.97 -17.80
CA THR A 22 -6.31 -4.90 -18.81
C THR A 22 -6.20 -3.52 -18.17
N ALA A 23 -6.99 -3.22 -17.13
CA ALA A 23 -6.93 -1.95 -16.41
C ALA A 23 -5.54 -1.73 -15.77
N ILE A 24 -5.01 -2.76 -15.10
CA ILE A 24 -3.67 -2.72 -14.50
C ILE A 24 -2.61 -2.61 -15.60
N GLY A 25 -2.69 -3.45 -16.64
CA GLY A 25 -1.73 -3.50 -17.73
C GLY A 25 -1.65 -2.18 -18.51
N PHE A 26 -2.79 -1.59 -18.87
CA PHE A 26 -2.84 -0.28 -19.51
C PHE A 26 -2.42 0.85 -18.57
N GLY A 27 -2.77 0.78 -17.27
CA GLY A 27 -2.32 1.73 -16.26
C GLY A 27 -0.79 1.80 -16.17
N ILE A 28 -0.14 0.63 -16.07
CA ILE A 28 1.32 0.51 -16.03
C ILE A 28 1.94 0.95 -17.36
N LYS A 29 1.41 0.49 -18.50
CA LYS A 29 1.91 0.88 -19.84
C LYS A 29 1.86 2.39 -20.05
N LYS A 30 0.74 3.03 -19.69
CA LYS A 30 0.55 4.48 -19.80
C LYS A 30 1.48 5.25 -18.85
N MET A 31 1.71 4.72 -17.65
CA MET A 31 2.67 5.28 -16.70
C MET A 31 4.10 5.21 -17.25
N MET A 32 4.51 4.12 -17.91
CA MET A 32 5.84 3.97 -18.50
C MET A 32 6.06 4.82 -19.75
N GLN A 33 5.04 5.04 -20.57
CA GLN A 33 5.14 5.83 -21.80
C GLN A 33 5.33 7.34 -21.54
N LYS A 34 4.83 7.88 -20.41
CA LYS A 34 5.04 9.27 -19.99
C LYS A 34 6.31 9.42 -19.12
N THR A 35 7.47 9.18 -19.73
CA THR A 35 8.82 9.12 -19.11
C THR A 35 9.16 10.22 -18.08
N ASN A 36 8.66 11.46 -18.26
CA ASN A 36 8.99 12.58 -17.36
C ASN A 36 8.46 12.41 -15.93
N ASN A 37 7.32 11.73 -15.73
CA ASN A 37 6.74 11.51 -14.40
C ASN A 37 6.93 10.06 -13.92
N THR A 38 7.24 9.13 -14.82
CA THR A 38 7.45 7.70 -14.47
C THR A 38 8.53 7.53 -13.42
N LYS A 39 9.67 8.23 -13.57
CA LYS A 39 10.79 8.14 -12.61
C LYS A 39 10.35 8.60 -11.21
N LYS A 40 9.66 9.74 -11.13
CA LYS A 40 9.14 10.27 -9.85
C LYS A 40 8.21 9.28 -9.19
N THR A 41 7.21 8.78 -9.91
CA THR A 41 6.28 7.77 -9.38
C THR A 41 6.99 6.49 -8.94
N LEU A 42 8.00 6.03 -9.70
CA LEU A 42 8.77 4.86 -9.34
C LEU A 42 9.58 5.09 -8.05
N TYR A 43 10.17 6.27 -7.88
CA TYR A 43 10.83 6.65 -6.63
C TYR A 43 9.85 6.72 -5.46
N THR A 44 8.63 7.23 -5.65
CA THR A 44 7.61 7.25 -4.58
C THR A 44 7.19 5.85 -4.18
N ILE A 45 6.91 4.97 -5.15
CA ILE A 45 6.53 3.57 -4.89
C ILE A 45 7.70 2.84 -4.24
N GLY A 46 8.92 2.99 -4.77
CA GLY A 46 10.12 2.39 -4.20
C GLY A 46 10.37 2.84 -2.76
N GLY A 47 10.24 4.14 -2.48
CA GLY A 47 10.35 4.69 -1.13
C GLY A 47 9.31 4.10 -0.18
N LEU A 48 8.05 3.97 -0.62
CA LEU A 48 7.00 3.33 0.18
C LEU A 48 7.32 1.86 0.49
N VAL A 49 7.78 1.10 -0.51
CA VAL A 49 8.17 -0.30 -0.33
C VAL A 49 9.32 -0.44 0.66
N VAL A 50 10.34 0.43 0.58
CA VAL A 50 11.45 0.45 1.54
C VAL A 50 10.96 0.69 2.96
N ILE A 51 10.04 1.66 3.16
CA ILE A 51 9.46 1.95 4.48
C ILE A 51 8.65 0.76 5.00
N LEU A 52 7.87 0.11 4.14
CA LEU A 52 7.09 -1.08 4.51
C LEU A 52 7.99 -2.23 4.94
N ILE A 53 9.06 -2.51 4.19
CA ILE A 53 10.04 -3.56 4.54
C ILE A 53 10.72 -3.21 5.87
N PHE A 54 11.22 -1.98 6.02
CA PHE A 54 11.84 -1.52 7.25
C PHE A 54 10.89 -1.64 8.45
N SER A 55 9.64 -1.23 8.28
CA SER A 55 8.61 -1.32 9.32
C SER A 55 8.28 -2.77 9.68
N TYR A 56 8.27 -3.68 8.71
CA TYR A 56 8.04 -5.10 8.95
C TYR A 56 9.20 -5.77 9.70
N LEU A 57 10.44 -5.35 9.42
CA LEU A 57 11.63 -5.88 10.10
C LEU A 57 11.69 -5.48 11.58
N ILE A 58 11.21 -4.29 11.92
CA ILE A 58 11.21 -3.77 13.30
C ILE A 58 9.92 -4.15 14.05
N ALA A 59 8.84 -4.46 13.33
CA ALA A 59 7.58 -4.86 13.94
C ALA A 59 7.74 -6.11 14.81
N SER A 60 7.32 -6.00 16.07
CA SER A 60 7.20 -7.14 16.98
C SER A 60 6.02 -8.03 16.60
N ASP A 61 6.21 -9.33 16.75
CA ASP A 61 5.17 -10.36 16.63
C ASP A 61 4.61 -10.79 18.00
N GLU A 62 5.05 -10.14 19.07
CA GLU A 62 4.60 -10.39 20.42
C GLU A 62 3.11 -10.05 20.60
N VAL A 63 2.37 -10.99 21.18
CA VAL A 63 0.98 -10.81 21.57
C VAL A 63 0.97 -10.59 23.07
N LEU A 64 0.53 -9.41 23.52
CA LEU A 64 0.40 -9.12 24.95
C LEU A 64 -0.57 -10.14 25.57
N GLY A 65 -0.27 -10.63 26.78
CA GLY A 65 -1.13 -11.60 27.48
C GLY A 65 -2.59 -11.17 27.60
N SER A 66 -2.86 -9.86 27.67
CA SER A 66 -4.23 -9.30 27.66
C SER A 66 -5.03 -9.57 26.38
N TYR A 67 -4.34 -9.91 25.28
CA TYR A 67 -4.91 -10.20 23.96
C TYR A 67 -4.97 -11.69 23.62
N GLU A 68 -4.43 -12.58 24.46
CA GLU A 68 -4.51 -14.04 24.24
C GLU A 68 -5.95 -14.53 24.11
N LYS A 69 -6.90 -13.90 24.83
CA LYS A 69 -8.34 -14.18 24.76
C LYS A 69 -8.97 -13.94 23.38
N TYR A 70 -8.27 -13.28 22.46
CA TYR A 70 -8.74 -12.98 21.11
C TYR A 70 -8.10 -13.89 20.05
N GLU A 71 -7.37 -14.93 20.45
CA GLU A 71 -6.72 -15.91 19.54
C GLU A 71 -5.88 -15.24 18.44
N ILE A 72 -5.26 -14.09 18.76
CA ILE A 72 -4.44 -13.36 17.79
C ILE A 72 -3.16 -14.14 17.56
N THR A 73 -2.92 -14.51 16.29
CA THR A 73 -1.65 -15.14 15.92
C THR A 73 -0.51 -14.12 15.90
N ALA A 74 0.71 -14.58 16.18
CA ALA A 74 1.93 -13.76 16.08
C ALA A 74 2.09 -13.11 14.68
N SER A 75 1.67 -13.81 13.61
CA SER A 75 1.67 -13.28 12.24
C SER A 75 0.71 -12.09 12.07
N THR A 76 -0.48 -12.18 12.65
CA THR A 76 -1.46 -11.08 12.65
C THR A 76 -0.92 -9.89 13.44
N ALA A 77 -0.38 -10.14 14.65
CA ALA A 77 0.21 -9.10 15.49
C ALA A 77 1.36 -8.37 14.76
N LYS A 78 2.25 -9.11 14.11
CA LYS A 78 3.36 -8.53 13.34
C LYS A 78 2.89 -7.63 12.20
N LYS A 79 1.84 -8.03 11.47
CA LYS A 79 1.25 -7.23 10.39
C LYS A 79 0.62 -5.94 10.93
N VAL A 80 -0.05 -6.00 12.08
CA VAL A 80 -0.60 -4.82 12.74
C VAL A 80 0.52 -3.88 13.21
N GLY A 81 1.55 -4.42 13.87
CA GLY A 81 2.73 -3.66 14.29
C GLY A 81 3.46 -3.01 13.12
N MET A 82 3.60 -3.71 12.00
CA MET A 82 4.13 -3.16 10.75
C MET A 82 3.28 -1.99 10.26
N GLY A 83 1.95 -2.15 10.23
CA GLY A 83 1.03 -1.10 9.79
C GLY A 83 1.12 0.17 10.65
N LEU A 84 1.13 0.00 11.97
CA LEU A 84 1.28 1.11 12.92
C LEU A 84 2.63 1.81 12.76
N THR A 85 3.72 1.04 12.68
CA THR A 85 5.07 1.59 12.51
C THR A 85 5.19 2.37 11.20
N THR A 86 4.67 1.82 10.11
CA THR A 86 4.61 2.49 8.80
C THR A 86 3.85 3.81 8.91
N PHE A 87 2.70 3.80 9.57
CA PHE A 87 1.88 4.99 9.78
C PHE A 87 2.63 6.06 10.57
N TYR A 88 3.31 5.71 11.67
CA TYR A 88 4.07 6.67 12.46
C TYR A 88 5.24 7.27 11.69
N VAL A 89 6.00 6.45 10.95
CA VAL A 89 7.12 6.91 10.13
C VAL A 89 6.65 7.90 9.06
N LEU A 90 5.60 7.54 8.31
CA LEU A 90 5.03 8.40 7.28
C LEU A 90 4.37 9.65 7.88
N GLY A 91 3.71 9.52 9.03
CA GLY A 91 3.06 10.63 9.72
C GLY A 91 4.05 11.70 10.17
N ILE A 92 5.14 11.29 10.84
CA ILE A 92 6.24 12.20 11.21
C ILE A 92 6.89 12.80 9.97
N GLY A 93 7.15 11.98 8.94
CA GLY A 93 7.69 12.45 7.67
C GLY A 93 6.80 13.49 6.99
N ALA A 94 5.48 13.31 7.02
CA ALA A 94 4.51 14.26 6.47
C ALA A 94 4.50 15.58 7.24
N ILE A 95 4.50 15.53 8.57
CA ILE A 95 4.60 16.74 9.41
C ILE A 95 5.89 17.49 9.08
N GLY A 96 7.03 16.81 9.04
CA GLY A 96 8.32 17.41 8.69
C GLY A 96 8.33 18.02 7.28
N ALA A 97 7.75 17.34 6.30
CA ALA A 97 7.65 17.84 4.93
C ALA A 97 6.79 19.11 4.83
N VAL A 98 5.67 19.16 5.55
CA VAL A 98 4.81 20.35 5.62
C VAL A 98 5.56 21.52 6.26
N LEU A 99 6.20 21.29 7.41
CA LEU A 99 6.98 22.33 8.09
C LEU A 99 8.10 22.86 7.19
N TYR A 100 8.85 21.99 6.52
CA TYR A 100 9.89 22.38 5.58
C TYR A 100 9.32 23.19 4.40
N ALA A 101 8.20 22.75 3.82
CA ALA A 101 7.57 23.43 2.70
C ALA A 101 7.10 24.85 3.06
N GLU A 102 6.58 25.05 4.27
CA GLU A 102 6.10 26.35 4.73
C GLU A 102 7.26 27.26 5.16
N LEU A 103 8.25 26.73 5.90
CA LEU A 103 9.43 27.51 6.30
C LEU A 103 10.28 27.91 5.09
N SER A 104 10.53 27.01 4.14
CA SER A 104 11.33 27.32 2.95
C SER A 104 10.70 28.42 2.09
N LYS A 105 9.37 28.46 1.98
CA LYS A 105 8.66 29.57 1.33
C LYS A 105 8.82 30.89 2.09
N ALA A 106 8.76 30.85 3.42
CA ALA A 106 8.89 32.04 4.27
C ALA A 106 10.31 32.63 4.23
N PHE A 107 11.35 31.80 4.11
CA PHE A 107 12.75 32.22 4.04
C PHE A 107 13.30 32.46 2.62
N SER A 108 12.60 31.99 1.59
CA SER A 108 12.98 32.19 0.17
C SER A 108 12.47 33.51 -0.41
N LYS A 109 11.98 34.43 0.43
CA LYS A 109 11.55 35.77 0.06
C LYS A 109 12.50 36.79 0.66
#